data_AF-A0A2U9F0W0-F1
#
_entry.id   AF-A0A2U9F0W0-F1
#
_cell.length_a   1.000
_cell.length_b   1.000
_cell.length_c   1.000
_cell.angle_alpha   90.00
_cell.angle_beta   90.00
_cell.angle_gamma   90.00
#
_symmetry.space_group_name_H-M   'P 1'
#
loop_
_entity.id
_entity.type
_entity.pdbx_description
1 polymer ?
#
loop_
_entity_poly.entity_id
_entity_poly.type
_entity_poly.pdbx_seq_one_letter_code
_entity_poly.pdbx_strand_id
1 'polypeptide(L)'
;RSQILVLTYPLIGNYGVPDMEEKDEYGLPKHLEWLEGISVAALVVGESCKTPSHWRSKQTLSEWLEKHNIPGVSGIDTRFLTKKIRENGTILGRILYEYPKDIKSLKFSDPNQRNLVAECSVKQPMVFNETGAPRICAIDCGLKLNQIKCFISRGARVELVPWNWDLDESTFDGLFISNGPGDPFVCKKTVTQIKKVLKSGKKPIFGICLGHQLLSTAIGCKTYKMKYGNRGHNLPCIHHGTGRCFMTSQNHGFAVETETLPLDWDVLFTNANDGTNEGIIHKQKPYFSVQFHPEHTSGPEDLELLFDIFLGAVNNQISHGASTISLRQQLINRLMYTPAPETLLEKRPRKVLILGSGGLSIGQAGEFDYSGSQAIKAMKEEKIQTILINPNIATVQTSKGLADKCYFLPLTPDYVEQVIKAERPNGVLLTFGGQTALNCGVELEKSKVFSKYNVKILGTPIRSIIETEDRKIFAERVNEIGEQVAPSEAVYSVGEALNAANRIGYPVMARAAFSLGGLGSGFAHNEEELENLAQQALAHSSQLIIDKS
;
A
#
# COMPACT_ATOMS: atom_id res chain seq x y z
N ARG A 1 18.96 -13.58 -5.12
CA ARG A 1 19.84 -14.77 -5.20
C ARG A 1 21.10 -14.55 -4.36
N SER A 2 21.61 -15.58 -3.69
CA SER A 2 22.92 -15.57 -3.01
C SER A 2 23.13 -14.49 -1.91
N GLN A 3 22.05 -13.99 -1.33
CA GLN A 3 22.08 -13.00 -0.25
C GLN A 3 21.57 -13.64 1.05
N ILE A 4 22.16 -13.25 2.17
CA ILE A 4 21.64 -13.57 3.50
C ILE A 4 20.54 -12.56 3.81
N LEU A 5 19.30 -13.02 3.92
CA LEU A 5 18.16 -12.16 4.14
C LEU A 5 17.95 -11.97 5.64
N VAL A 6 17.96 -10.71 6.09
CA VAL A 6 17.64 -10.33 7.47
C VAL A 6 16.24 -9.74 7.47
N LEU A 7 15.30 -10.39 8.16
CA LEU A 7 13.93 -9.89 8.26
C LEU A 7 13.78 -8.94 9.45
N THR A 8 13.18 -7.78 9.18
CA THR A 8 12.96 -6.72 10.17
C THR A 8 11.72 -6.98 11.02
N TYR A 9 10.71 -7.66 10.48
CA TYR A 9 9.59 -8.14 11.27
C TYR A 9 10.08 -9.25 12.23
N PRO A 10 9.84 -9.13 13.54
CA PRO A 10 10.51 -9.98 14.52
C PRO A 10 9.98 -11.41 14.56
N LEU A 11 8.69 -11.65 14.27
CA LEU A 11 8.05 -12.95 14.40
C LEU A 11 7.81 -13.57 13.02
N ILE A 12 8.61 -14.56 12.63
CA ILE A 12 8.58 -15.11 11.27
C ILE A 12 8.07 -16.55 11.27
N GLY A 13 7.23 -16.88 10.27
CA GLY A 13 6.67 -18.22 10.10
C GLY A 13 5.26 -18.41 10.66
N ASN A 14 4.59 -17.34 11.11
CA ASN A 14 3.26 -17.40 11.75
C ASN A 14 2.19 -18.13 10.92
N TYR A 15 2.29 -18.06 9.59
CA TYR A 15 1.33 -18.67 8.67
C TYR A 15 1.82 -20.00 8.06
N GLY A 16 3.01 -20.47 8.46
CA GLY A 16 3.64 -21.64 7.89
C GLY A 16 3.98 -21.44 6.41
N VAL A 17 4.05 -22.54 5.69
CA VAL A 17 4.29 -22.56 4.24
C VAL A 17 3.10 -23.27 3.57
N PRO A 18 2.46 -22.67 2.55
CA PRO A 18 1.33 -23.30 1.87
C PRO A 18 1.75 -24.49 1.00
N ASP A 19 0.79 -25.10 0.30
CA ASP A 19 1.10 -26.15 -0.67
C ASP A 19 1.86 -25.55 -1.86
N MET A 20 3.08 -26.01 -2.08
CA MET A 20 3.97 -25.48 -3.13
C MET A 20 3.68 -26.10 -4.51
N GLU A 21 2.96 -27.22 -4.54
CA GLU A 21 2.57 -27.90 -5.79
C GLU A 21 1.25 -27.35 -6.35
N GLU A 22 0.53 -26.54 -5.56
CA GLU A 22 -0.72 -25.91 -6.02
C GLU A 22 -0.42 -24.94 -7.17
N LYS A 23 -1.10 -25.17 -8.30
CA LYS A 23 -1.02 -24.33 -9.49
C LYS A 23 -2.23 -23.42 -9.59
N ASP A 24 -2.03 -22.25 -10.19
CA ASP A 24 -3.12 -21.38 -10.59
C ASP A 24 -3.78 -21.85 -11.90
N GLU A 25 -4.78 -21.09 -12.36
CA GLU A 25 -5.52 -21.36 -13.60
C GLU A 25 -4.65 -21.37 -14.87
N TYR A 26 -3.43 -20.82 -14.80
CA TYR A 26 -2.47 -20.78 -15.89
C TYR A 26 -1.39 -21.87 -15.76
N GLY A 27 -1.51 -22.77 -14.78
CA GLY A 27 -0.55 -23.84 -14.53
C GLY A 27 0.77 -23.36 -13.88
N LEU A 28 0.83 -22.13 -13.40
CA LEU A 28 1.98 -21.57 -12.68
C LEU A 28 1.87 -21.83 -11.17
N PRO A 29 3.00 -21.90 -10.44
CA PRO A 29 2.98 -21.97 -8.97
C PRO A 29 2.10 -20.88 -8.37
N LYS A 30 1.09 -21.26 -7.57
CA LYS A 30 0.07 -20.32 -7.06
C LYS A 30 0.62 -19.39 -5.98
N HIS A 31 1.47 -19.90 -5.10
CA HIS A 31 1.94 -19.20 -3.89
C HIS A 31 3.41 -18.82 -3.92
N LEU A 32 4.10 -19.03 -5.05
CA LEU A 32 5.52 -18.78 -5.22
C LEU A 32 5.80 -17.82 -6.38
N GLU A 33 6.80 -16.97 -6.19
CA GLU A 33 7.28 -16.02 -7.19
C GLU A 33 8.42 -16.55 -8.06
N TRP A 34 8.70 -17.85 -7.94
CA TRP A 34 9.84 -18.50 -8.57
C TRP A 34 9.48 -19.94 -8.95
N LEU A 35 10.01 -20.43 -10.07
CA LEU A 35 9.69 -21.79 -10.56
C LEU A 35 10.29 -22.89 -9.68
N GLU A 36 11.52 -22.70 -9.18
CA GLU A 36 12.26 -23.76 -8.49
C GLU A 36 13.04 -23.29 -7.26
N GLY A 37 12.62 -23.77 -6.09
CA GLY A 37 13.34 -23.62 -4.82
C GLY A 37 13.33 -22.21 -4.24
N ILE A 38 14.29 -21.96 -3.35
CA ILE A 38 14.40 -20.72 -2.56
C ILE A 38 15.59 -19.90 -3.06
N SER A 39 15.42 -18.59 -3.18
CA SER A 39 16.42 -17.71 -3.80
C SER A 39 17.46 -17.13 -2.81
N VAL A 40 17.16 -17.06 -1.52
CA VAL A 40 18.08 -16.56 -0.50
C VAL A 40 19.18 -17.60 -0.21
N ALA A 41 20.37 -17.14 0.16
CA ALA A 41 21.45 -18.03 0.60
C ALA A 41 21.22 -18.53 2.03
N ALA A 42 20.62 -17.68 2.87
CA ALA A 42 20.26 -18.01 4.23
C ALA A 42 19.22 -17.00 4.74
N LEU A 43 18.57 -17.34 5.85
CA LEU A 43 17.57 -16.51 6.51
C LEU A 43 17.98 -16.19 7.95
N VAL A 44 17.86 -14.92 8.35
CA VAL A 44 18.11 -14.43 9.70
C VAL A 44 16.84 -13.77 10.22
N VAL A 45 16.32 -14.25 11.35
CA VAL A 45 15.07 -13.77 11.97
C VAL A 45 15.25 -13.48 13.46
N GLY A 46 14.35 -12.65 14.01
CA GLY A 46 14.29 -12.42 15.45
C GLY A 46 13.79 -13.68 16.17
N GLU A 47 12.59 -14.13 15.81
CA GLU A 47 11.94 -15.30 16.36
C GLU A 47 11.32 -16.12 15.22
N SER A 48 11.35 -17.45 15.37
CA SER A 48 10.73 -18.39 14.44
C SER A 48 9.51 -19.03 15.10
N CYS A 49 8.35 -18.91 14.46
CA CYS A 49 7.11 -19.53 14.90
C CYS A 49 7.15 -21.04 14.65
N LYS A 50 7.06 -21.83 15.71
CA LYS A 50 7.10 -23.30 15.65
C LYS A 50 5.73 -23.93 15.35
N THR A 51 4.65 -23.20 15.65
CA THR A 51 3.26 -23.67 15.54
C THR A 51 2.45 -22.69 14.69
N PRO A 52 2.64 -22.71 13.36
CA PRO A 52 1.93 -21.81 12.48
C PRO A 52 0.41 -22.04 12.53
N SER A 53 -0.38 -20.97 12.37
CA SER A 53 -1.84 -21.06 12.28
C SER A 53 -2.32 -20.28 11.07
N HIS A 54 -2.62 -21.04 10.02
CA HIS A 54 -3.22 -20.53 8.79
C HIS A 54 -3.90 -21.70 8.08
N TRP A 55 -5.10 -21.50 7.55
CA TRP A 55 -5.88 -22.57 6.90
C TRP A 55 -5.18 -23.20 5.68
N ARG A 56 -4.23 -22.48 5.06
CA ARG A 56 -3.38 -22.99 3.95
C ARG A 56 -2.10 -23.67 4.42
N SER A 57 -1.72 -23.57 5.69
CA SER A 57 -0.43 -24.08 6.17
C SER A 57 -0.31 -25.59 5.97
N LYS A 58 0.78 -26.04 5.33
CA LYS A 58 1.09 -27.46 5.11
C LYS A 58 2.32 -27.93 5.88
N GLN A 59 3.26 -27.03 6.12
CA GLN A 59 4.50 -27.31 6.85
C GLN A 59 4.99 -26.02 7.52
N THR A 60 5.91 -26.15 8.46
CA THR A 60 6.60 -25.02 9.08
C THR A 60 7.60 -24.39 8.12
N LEU A 61 7.98 -23.13 8.40
CA LEU A 61 9.06 -22.47 7.67
C LEU A 61 10.38 -23.23 7.81
N SER A 62 10.68 -23.75 9.00
CA SER A 62 11.91 -24.50 9.27
C SER A 62 12.03 -25.76 8.43
N GLU A 63 10.97 -26.57 8.35
CA GLU A 63 10.93 -27.78 7.51
C GLU A 63 11.11 -27.44 6.03
N TRP A 64 10.51 -26.34 5.57
CA TRP A 64 10.65 -25.90 4.18
C TRP A 64 12.08 -25.46 3.85
N LEU A 65 12.74 -24.72 4.75
CA LEU A 65 14.13 -24.31 4.61
C LEU A 65 15.06 -25.53 4.60
N GLU A 66 14.85 -26.49 5.51
CA GLU A 66 15.61 -27.74 5.59
C GLU A 66 15.49 -28.56 4.30
N LYS A 67 14.27 -28.75 3.77
CA LYS A 67 14.03 -29.47 2.50
C LYS A 67 14.80 -28.86 1.31
N HIS A 68 15.00 -27.55 1.33
CA HIS A 68 15.73 -26.82 0.28
C HIS A 68 17.20 -26.57 0.58
N ASN A 69 17.73 -27.14 1.67
CA ASN A 69 19.10 -26.93 2.14
C ASN A 69 19.45 -25.44 2.34
N ILE A 70 18.51 -24.66 2.87
CA ILE A 70 18.71 -23.23 3.16
C ILE A 70 18.96 -23.05 4.66
N PRO A 71 20.15 -22.58 5.06
CA PRO A 71 20.43 -22.27 6.45
C PRO A 71 19.52 -21.15 7.00
N GLY A 72 19.04 -21.34 8.22
CA GLY A 72 18.29 -20.34 8.97
C GLY A 72 18.87 -20.14 10.36
N VAL A 73 18.81 -18.92 10.88
CA VAL A 73 19.14 -18.60 12.29
C VAL A 73 18.07 -17.70 12.89
N SER A 74 17.62 -18.06 14.09
CA SER A 74 16.69 -17.27 14.91
C SER A 74 17.36 -16.86 16.23
N GLY A 75 16.70 -16.00 17.01
CA GLY A 75 17.24 -15.45 18.26
C GLY A 75 18.26 -14.33 18.05
N ILE A 76 18.29 -13.73 16.85
CA ILE A 76 19.21 -12.63 16.51
C ILE A 76 18.49 -11.30 16.66
N ASP A 77 19.14 -10.29 17.25
CA ASP A 77 18.66 -8.91 17.21
C ASP A 77 18.77 -8.36 15.77
N THR A 78 17.73 -8.61 14.98
CA THR A 78 17.67 -8.18 13.58
C THR A 78 17.61 -6.66 13.45
N ARG A 79 17.14 -5.93 14.48
CA ARG A 79 17.15 -4.46 14.51
C ARG A 79 18.57 -3.93 14.63
N PHE A 80 19.38 -4.48 15.54
CA PHE A 80 20.79 -4.14 15.67
C PHE A 80 21.56 -4.44 14.39
N LEU A 81 21.35 -5.63 13.80
CA LEU A 81 21.99 -6.01 12.54
C LEU A 81 21.57 -5.08 11.40
N THR A 82 20.29 -4.74 11.29
CA THR A 82 19.79 -3.78 10.29
C THR A 82 20.45 -2.41 10.43
N LYS A 83 20.62 -1.90 11.66
CA LYS A 83 21.36 -0.65 11.90
C LYS A 83 22.81 -0.75 11.43
N LYS A 84 23.50 -1.84 11.73
CA LYS A 84 24.89 -2.07 11.28
C LYS A 84 25.01 -2.09 9.76
N ILE A 85 24.11 -2.79 9.06
CA ILE A 85 24.11 -2.83 7.59
C ILE A 85 23.78 -1.43 7.04
N ARG A 86 22.81 -0.72 7.60
CA ARG A 86 22.49 0.66 7.18
C ARG A 86 23.67 1.63 7.34
N GLU A 87 24.39 1.55 8.46
CA GLU A 87 25.51 2.44 8.77
C GLU A 87 26.74 2.18 7.88
N ASN A 88 27.04 0.92 7.58
CA ASN A 88 28.26 0.51 6.87
C ASN A 88 28.04 0.17 5.38
N GLY A 89 26.79 0.10 4.93
CA GLY A 89 26.42 -0.25 3.57
C GLY A 89 26.30 -1.76 3.34
N THR A 90 26.52 -2.23 2.10
CA THR A 90 26.47 -3.67 1.80
C THR A 90 27.59 -4.41 2.53
N ILE A 91 27.24 -5.28 3.49
CA ILE A 91 28.20 -6.07 4.29
C ILE A 91 28.23 -7.51 3.79
N LEU A 92 29.42 -8.09 3.65
CA LEU A 92 29.58 -9.52 3.44
C LEU A 92 29.40 -10.27 4.76
N GLY A 93 28.56 -11.30 4.76
CA GLY A 93 28.24 -12.09 5.94
C GLY A 93 28.42 -13.59 5.70
N ARG A 94 28.52 -14.35 6.79
CA ARG A 94 28.51 -15.82 6.78
C ARG A 94 27.82 -16.32 8.04
N ILE A 95 27.03 -17.38 7.90
CA ILE A 95 26.52 -18.16 9.03
C ILE A 95 27.44 -19.36 9.22
N LEU A 96 27.87 -19.58 10.46
CA LEU A 96 28.73 -20.69 10.85
C LEU A 96 28.01 -21.49 11.95
N TYR A 97 28.09 -22.81 11.86
CA TYR A 97 27.52 -23.71 12.87
C TYR A 97 28.34 -23.66 14.18
N GLU A 98 29.66 -23.59 14.05
CA GLU A 98 30.59 -23.47 15.17
C GLU A 98 31.46 -22.22 15.04
N TYR A 99 31.91 -21.71 16.18
CA TYR A 99 32.85 -20.61 16.21
C TYR A 99 34.22 -21.07 15.68
N PRO A 100 34.77 -20.42 14.64
CA PRO A 100 36.01 -20.87 14.03
C PRO A 100 37.20 -20.56 14.95
N LYS A 101 38.18 -21.48 15.01
CA LYS A 101 39.41 -21.29 15.80
C LYS A 101 40.24 -20.10 15.33
N ASP A 102 40.22 -19.80 14.03
CA ASP A 102 40.85 -18.62 13.44
C ASP A 102 39.89 -17.88 12.50
N ILE A 103 39.28 -16.80 13.00
CA ILE A 103 38.39 -15.93 12.22
C ILE A 103 39.11 -15.28 11.04
N LYS A 104 40.41 -14.96 11.16
CA LYS A 104 41.15 -14.23 10.12
C LYS A 104 41.38 -15.10 8.88
N SER A 105 41.34 -16.42 9.03
CA SER A 105 41.41 -17.37 7.93
C SER A 105 40.16 -17.40 7.05
N LEU A 106 39.03 -16.84 7.51
CA LEU A 106 37.77 -16.87 6.77
C LEU A 106 37.82 -15.98 5.52
N LYS A 107 37.68 -16.61 4.36
CA LYS A 107 37.50 -15.90 3.09
C LYS A 107 36.01 -15.61 2.85
N PHE A 108 35.66 -14.34 2.75
CA PHE A 108 34.34 -13.91 2.29
C PHE A 108 34.28 -13.93 0.76
N SER A 109 33.13 -14.33 0.22
CA SER A 109 32.86 -14.32 -1.22
C SER A 109 31.82 -13.26 -1.51
N ASP A 110 32.12 -12.33 -2.43
CA ASP A 110 31.16 -11.34 -2.88
C ASP A 110 30.35 -11.87 -4.07
N PRO A 111 29.05 -12.18 -3.90
CA PRO A 111 28.23 -12.68 -4.98
C PRO A 111 28.04 -11.67 -6.11
N ASN A 112 28.24 -10.36 -5.89
CA ASN A 112 28.07 -9.34 -6.91
C ASN A 112 29.15 -9.38 -8.00
N GLN A 113 30.26 -10.10 -7.79
CA GLN A 113 31.29 -10.29 -8.81
C GLN A 113 30.91 -11.33 -9.87
N ARG A 114 29.85 -12.13 -9.62
CA ARG A 114 29.35 -13.15 -10.54
C ARG A 114 28.17 -12.61 -11.36
N ASN A 115 27.90 -13.25 -12.50
CA ASN A 115 26.71 -12.96 -13.28
C ASN A 115 25.48 -13.68 -12.68
N LEU A 116 24.90 -13.09 -11.63
CA LEU A 116 23.73 -13.64 -10.94
C LEU A 116 22.51 -13.75 -11.86
N VAL A 117 22.41 -12.89 -12.87
CA VAL A 117 21.34 -12.95 -13.88
C VAL A 117 21.42 -14.25 -14.67
N ALA A 118 22.61 -14.65 -15.12
CA ALA A 118 22.80 -15.90 -15.85
C ALA A 118 22.47 -17.15 -15.02
N GLU A 119 22.68 -17.08 -13.70
CA GLU A 119 22.33 -18.15 -12.77
C GLU A 119 20.82 -18.30 -12.59
N CYS A 120 20.10 -17.18 -12.61
CA CYS A 120 18.66 -17.11 -12.36
C CYS A 120 17.80 -17.28 -13.63
N SER A 121 18.29 -16.82 -14.77
CA SER A 121 17.56 -16.86 -16.04
C SER A 121 17.21 -18.28 -16.47
N VAL A 122 16.02 -18.45 -17.08
CA VAL A 122 15.63 -19.63 -17.84
C VAL A 122 16.71 -20.00 -18.87
N LYS A 123 16.82 -21.31 -19.15
CA LYS A 123 17.83 -21.85 -20.08
C LYS A 123 17.31 -21.99 -21.51
N GLN A 124 16.00 -22.10 -21.67
CA GLN A 124 15.30 -22.20 -22.94
C GLN A 124 14.07 -21.29 -22.92
N PRO A 125 13.61 -20.80 -24.08
CA PRO A 125 12.37 -20.03 -24.15
C PRO A 125 11.16 -20.79 -23.61
N MET A 126 10.25 -20.08 -22.97
CA MET A 126 8.97 -20.60 -22.49
C MET A 126 7.84 -19.71 -23.00
N VAL A 127 6.71 -20.31 -23.38
CA VAL A 127 5.54 -19.59 -23.86
C VAL A 127 4.40 -19.76 -22.85
N PHE A 128 3.78 -18.63 -22.50
CA PHE A 128 2.62 -18.56 -21.62
C PHE A 128 1.45 -17.92 -22.36
N ASN A 129 0.24 -18.46 -22.14
CA ASN A 129 -0.98 -18.05 -22.83
C ASN A 129 -0.80 -18.03 -24.37
N GLU A 130 -0.52 -19.21 -24.95
CA GLU A 130 -0.07 -19.36 -26.33
C GLU A 130 -1.01 -18.76 -27.39
N THR A 131 -2.32 -18.79 -27.14
CA THR A 131 -3.35 -18.22 -28.01
C THR A 131 -3.64 -16.74 -27.73
N GLY A 132 -2.96 -16.15 -26.75
CA GLY A 132 -3.15 -14.77 -26.32
C GLY A 132 -2.62 -13.73 -27.31
N ALA A 133 -3.02 -12.48 -27.08
CA ALA A 133 -2.56 -11.30 -27.81
C ALA A 133 -2.63 -10.05 -26.91
N PRO A 134 -1.71 -9.08 -27.06
CA PRO A 134 -0.59 -9.04 -28.00
C PRO A 134 0.58 -9.98 -27.59
N ARG A 135 1.59 -10.13 -28.46
CA ARG A 135 2.77 -10.96 -28.19
C ARG A 135 3.85 -10.14 -27.47
N ILE A 136 4.18 -10.51 -26.24
CA ILE A 136 5.20 -9.86 -25.42
C ILE A 136 6.44 -10.75 -25.33
N CYS A 137 7.59 -10.23 -25.75
CA CYS A 137 8.88 -10.87 -25.48
C CYS A 137 9.38 -10.38 -24.12
N ALA A 138 9.51 -11.28 -23.15
CA ALA A 138 10.00 -11.00 -21.81
C ALA A 138 11.43 -11.53 -21.66
N ILE A 139 12.41 -10.64 -21.44
CA ILE A 139 13.78 -11.06 -21.14
C ILE A 139 13.86 -11.45 -19.67
N ASP A 140 14.15 -12.71 -19.38
CA ASP A 140 14.34 -13.20 -18.00
C ASP A 140 15.69 -12.77 -17.44
N CYS A 141 15.67 -11.82 -16.51
CA CYS A 141 16.84 -11.37 -15.78
C CYS A 141 16.88 -11.93 -14.35
N GLY A 142 16.00 -12.87 -14.01
CA GLY A 142 15.64 -13.24 -12.64
C GLY A 142 14.21 -12.81 -12.29
N LEU A 143 13.30 -13.01 -13.24
CA LEU A 143 11.90 -12.59 -13.22
C LEU A 143 11.13 -13.16 -12.02
N LYS A 144 10.28 -12.34 -11.42
CA LYS A 144 9.20 -12.77 -10.52
C LYS A 144 8.00 -13.25 -11.32
N LEU A 145 7.49 -14.45 -11.01
CA LEU A 145 6.39 -15.06 -11.75
C LEU A 145 5.14 -14.18 -11.85
N ASN A 146 4.85 -13.34 -10.85
CA ASN A 146 3.68 -12.48 -10.95
C ASN A 146 3.77 -11.45 -12.10
N GLN A 147 4.97 -11.11 -12.59
CA GLN A 147 5.11 -10.28 -13.81
C GLN A 147 4.49 -10.96 -15.04
N ILE A 148 4.64 -12.29 -15.16
CA ILE A 148 4.00 -13.07 -16.23
C ILE A 148 2.49 -13.13 -15.99
N LYS A 149 2.07 -13.38 -14.75
CA LYS A 149 0.65 -13.44 -14.36
C LYS A 149 -0.08 -12.14 -14.69
N CYS A 150 0.52 -10.99 -14.39
CA CYS A 150 -0.05 -9.68 -14.72
C CYS A 150 -0.29 -9.50 -16.23
N PHE A 151 0.55 -10.06 -17.11
CA PHE A 151 0.35 -9.99 -18.56
C PHE A 151 -0.70 -10.98 -19.06
N ILE A 152 -0.64 -12.24 -18.64
CA ILE A 152 -1.55 -13.28 -19.15
C ILE A 152 -2.98 -13.09 -18.64
N SER A 153 -3.18 -12.55 -17.43
CA SER A 153 -4.51 -12.18 -16.92
C SER A 153 -5.16 -11.06 -17.73
N ARG A 154 -4.35 -10.27 -18.44
CA ARG A 154 -4.78 -9.22 -19.38
C ARG A 154 -4.86 -9.72 -20.83
N GLY A 155 -4.75 -11.03 -21.04
CA GLY A 155 -4.91 -11.68 -22.34
C GLY A 155 -3.66 -11.74 -23.21
N ALA A 156 -2.51 -11.19 -22.78
CA ALA A 156 -1.28 -11.19 -23.57
C ALA A 156 -0.66 -12.60 -23.68
N ARG A 157 -0.06 -12.91 -24.83
CA ARG A 157 0.85 -14.05 -24.98
C ARG A 157 2.24 -13.61 -24.55
N VAL A 158 2.87 -14.33 -23.64
CA VAL A 158 4.22 -13.99 -23.16
C VAL A 158 5.21 -15.05 -23.56
N GLU A 159 6.29 -14.64 -24.22
CA GLU A 159 7.44 -15.47 -24.53
C GLU A 159 8.61 -15.05 -23.65
N LEU A 160 8.87 -15.85 -22.62
CA LEU A 160 9.97 -15.65 -21.69
C LEU A 160 11.24 -16.23 -22.28
N VAL A 161 12.24 -15.38 -22.54
CA VAL A 161 13.50 -15.77 -23.17
C VAL A 161 14.69 -15.59 -22.22
N PRO A 162 15.79 -16.35 -22.41
CA PRO A 162 17.00 -16.18 -21.61
C PRO A 162 17.57 -14.75 -21.65
N TRP A 163 18.25 -14.33 -20.58
CA TRP A 163 18.85 -12.99 -20.45
C TRP A 163 19.75 -12.56 -21.61
N ASN A 164 20.39 -13.51 -22.29
CA ASN A 164 21.34 -13.32 -23.39
C ASN A 164 20.76 -13.64 -24.77
N TRP A 165 19.43 -13.73 -24.89
CA TRP A 165 18.73 -14.05 -26.12
C TRP A 165 18.99 -13.01 -27.23
N ASP A 166 19.09 -13.47 -28.48
CA ASP A 166 19.16 -12.57 -29.64
C ASP A 166 17.75 -12.17 -30.04
N LEU A 167 17.43 -10.88 -29.90
CA LEU A 167 16.06 -10.39 -30.11
C LEU A 167 15.77 -10.25 -31.61
N ASP A 168 14.64 -10.80 -32.03
CA ASP A 168 14.04 -10.58 -33.34
C ASP A 168 12.73 -9.79 -33.20
N GLU A 169 12.73 -8.53 -33.63
CA GLU A 169 11.57 -7.64 -33.54
C GLU A 169 10.38 -8.09 -34.42
N SER A 170 10.57 -9.07 -35.32
CA SER A 170 9.48 -9.62 -36.11
C SER A 170 8.57 -10.56 -35.32
N THR A 171 9.05 -11.11 -34.19
CA THR A 171 8.36 -12.18 -33.46
C THR A 171 7.49 -11.68 -32.31
N PHE A 172 7.67 -10.42 -31.87
CA PHE A 172 6.92 -9.84 -30.75
C PHE A 172 6.40 -8.43 -31.07
N ASP A 173 5.39 -8.01 -30.33
CA ASP A 173 4.73 -6.71 -30.50
C ASP A 173 5.19 -5.70 -29.43
N GLY A 174 5.59 -6.18 -28.24
CA GLY A 174 6.21 -5.38 -27.18
C GLY A 174 7.37 -6.11 -26.51
N LEU A 175 8.35 -5.34 -26.01
CA LEU A 175 9.50 -5.86 -25.26
C LEU A 175 9.35 -5.56 -23.77
N PHE A 176 9.45 -6.59 -22.95
CA PHE A 176 9.48 -6.48 -21.50
C PHE A 176 10.84 -6.93 -20.95
N ILE A 177 11.42 -6.16 -20.03
CA ILE A 177 12.69 -6.46 -19.38
C ILE A 177 12.43 -6.64 -17.89
N SER A 178 12.54 -7.87 -17.42
CA SER A 178 12.15 -8.24 -16.06
C SER A 178 13.11 -7.73 -14.98
N ASN A 179 12.70 -7.92 -13.72
CA ASN A 179 13.58 -7.71 -12.59
C ASN A 179 14.74 -8.72 -12.56
N GLY A 180 15.71 -8.49 -11.65
CA GLY A 180 16.80 -9.44 -11.49
C GLY A 180 17.77 -9.09 -10.36
N PRO A 181 18.63 -10.04 -9.97
CA PRO A 181 19.70 -9.80 -9.01
C PRO A 181 20.97 -9.25 -9.70
N GLY A 182 21.86 -8.66 -8.89
CA GLY A 182 23.22 -8.36 -9.31
C GLY A 182 23.40 -6.94 -9.87
N ASP A 183 24.47 -6.77 -10.62
CA ASP A 183 24.93 -5.49 -11.18
C ASP A 183 24.54 -5.39 -12.67
N PRO A 184 23.86 -4.33 -13.13
CA PRO A 184 23.55 -4.15 -14.55
C PRO A 184 24.78 -4.15 -15.47
N PHE A 185 25.97 -3.79 -14.95
CA PHE A 185 27.21 -3.72 -15.73
C PHE A 185 27.66 -5.08 -16.31
N VAL A 186 27.32 -6.19 -15.66
CA VAL A 186 27.68 -7.54 -16.14
C VAL A 186 26.78 -8.03 -17.28
N CYS A 187 25.64 -7.37 -17.52
CA CYS A 187 24.62 -7.76 -18.51
C CYS A 187 24.83 -7.11 -19.89
N LYS A 188 26.09 -6.98 -20.35
CA LYS A 188 26.44 -6.28 -21.60
C LYS A 188 25.71 -6.83 -22.83
N LYS A 189 25.52 -8.14 -22.92
CA LYS A 189 24.80 -8.78 -24.04
C LYS A 189 23.35 -8.31 -24.12
N THR A 190 22.64 -8.31 -22.98
CA THR A 190 21.27 -7.82 -22.88
C THR A 190 21.17 -6.34 -23.26
N VAL A 191 22.08 -5.51 -22.76
CA VAL A 191 22.14 -4.08 -23.10
C VAL A 191 22.31 -3.86 -24.61
N THR A 192 23.17 -4.65 -25.27
CA THR A 192 23.35 -4.59 -26.74
C THR A 192 22.05 -4.90 -27.48
N GLN A 193 21.29 -5.89 -27.02
CA GLN A 193 20.01 -6.27 -27.62
C GLN A 193 18.94 -5.20 -27.39
N ILE A 194 18.87 -4.60 -26.20
CA ILE A 194 17.99 -3.46 -25.93
C ILE A 194 18.33 -2.27 -26.83
N LYS A 195 19.62 -1.96 -27.02
CA LYS A 195 20.08 -0.91 -27.94
C LYS A 195 19.62 -1.16 -29.39
N LYS A 196 19.63 -2.42 -29.85
CA LYS A 196 19.14 -2.81 -31.18
C LYS A 196 17.66 -2.43 -31.35
N VAL A 197 16.81 -2.77 -30.38
CA VAL A 197 15.37 -2.46 -30.40
C VAL A 197 15.10 -0.96 -30.26
N LEU A 198 15.85 -0.25 -29.39
CA LEU A 198 15.74 1.20 -29.26
C LEU A 198 16.07 1.95 -30.57
N LYS A 199 17.07 1.44 -31.31
CA LYS A 199 17.47 2.01 -32.60
C LYS A 199 16.38 1.87 -33.67
N SER A 200 15.60 0.78 -33.64
CA SER A 200 14.50 0.59 -34.59
C SER A 200 13.37 1.60 -34.39
N GLY A 201 13.12 1.99 -33.14
CA GLY A 201 12.08 2.96 -32.80
C GLY A 201 10.66 2.40 -32.74
N LYS A 202 10.44 1.10 -33.01
CA LYS A 202 9.11 0.58 -33.38
C LYS A 202 8.32 -0.10 -32.26
N LYS A 203 8.99 -0.80 -31.36
CA LYS A 203 8.35 -1.68 -30.37
C LYS A 203 8.30 -1.00 -29.00
N PRO A 204 7.15 -0.91 -28.32
CA PRO A 204 7.10 -0.44 -26.94
C PRO A 204 8.01 -1.24 -26.03
N ILE A 205 8.59 -0.57 -25.03
CA ILE A 205 9.54 -1.18 -24.08
C ILE A 205 9.11 -0.83 -22.66
N PHE A 206 9.02 -1.85 -21.81
CA PHE A 206 8.78 -1.71 -20.38
C PHE A 206 9.84 -2.46 -19.57
N GLY A 207 10.53 -1.76 -18.66
CA GLY A 207 11.54 -2.35 -17.77
C GLY A 207 11.17 -2.25 -16.30
N ILE A 208 11.41 -3.31 -15.52
CA ILE A 208 11.17 -3.35 -14.07
C ILE A 208 12.47 -3.63 -13.31
N CYS A 209 12.75 -2.85 -12.28
CA CYS A 209 13.88 -3.04 -11.36
C CYS A 209 15.23 -3.14 -12.09
N LEU A 210 15.81 -4.34 -12.25
CA LEU A 210 17.02 -4.50 -13.07
C LEU A 210 16.75 -4.12 -14.53
N GLY A 211 15.57 -4.42 -15.09
CA GLY A 211 15.19 -4.00 -16.43
C GLY A 211 15.16 -2.48 -16.61
N HIS A 212 14.79 -1.73 -15.56
CA HIS A 212 14.93 -0.27 -15.55
C HIS A 212 16.39 0.18 -15.65
N GLN A 213 17.29 -0.46 -14.90
CA GLN A 213 18.72 -0.16 -14.93
C GLN A 213 19.36 -0.53 -16.28
N LEU A 214 18.96 -1.67 -16.88
CA LEU A 214 19.44 -2.13 -18.18
C LEU A 214 18.95 -1.21 -19.31
N LEU A 215 17.68 -0.79 -19.28
CA LEU A 215 17.15 0.20 -20.24
C LEU A 215 17.88 1.54 -20.11
N SER A 216 18.08 2.02 -18.88
CA SER A 216 18.82 3.26 -18.59
C SER A 216 20.26 3.18 -19.09
N THR A 217 20.94 2.05 -18.87
CA THR A 217 22.30 1.80 -19.39
C THR A 217 22.31 1.75 -20.93
N ALA A 218 21.26 1.19 -21.55
CA ALA A 218 21.14 1.12 -23.01
C ALA A 218 21.02 2.51 -23.66
N ILE A 219 20.41 3.48 -22.97
CA ILE A 219 20.31 4.87 -23.44
C ILE A 219 21.50 5.75 -23.01
N GLY A 220 22.48 5.19 -22.30
CA GLY A 220 23.73 5.87 -21.96
C GLY A 220 23.79 6.44 -20.53
N CYS A 221 22.80 6.15 -19.68
CA CYS A 221 22.86 6.55 -18.28
C CYS A 221 23.90 5.73 -17.52
N LYS A 222 24.45 6.32 -16.44
CA LYS A 222 25.28 5.61 -15.47
C LYS A 222 24.40 5.01 -14.37
N THR A 223 24.90 3.91 -13.79
CA THR A 223 24.33 3.28 -12.60
C THR A 223 25.38 3.28 -11.50
N TYR A 224 24.94 3.31 -10.24
CA TYR A 224 25.82 3.28 -9.09
C TYR A 224 25.28 2.34 -8.00
N LYS A 225 26.20 1.79 -7.20
CA LYS A 225 25.85 0.98 -6.03
C LYS A 225 25.35 1.89 -4.90
N MET A 226 24.15 1.63 -4.42
CA MET A 226 23.60 2.31 -3.26
C MET A 226 24.29 1.81 -1.98
N LYS A 227 24.39 2.69 -0.97
CA LYS A 227 24.99 2.33 0.33
C LYS A 227 24.28 1.14 0.95
N TYR A 228 23.01 1.30 1.31
CA TYR A 228 22.17 0.23 1.86
C TYR A 228 21.32 -0.39 0.77
N GLY A 229 20.73 0.39 -0.14
CA GLY A 229 19.76 -0.05 -1.15
C GLY A 229 18.33 0.01 -0.62
N ASN A 230 17.37 -0.03 -1.53
CA ASN A 230 15.95 0.09 -1.23
C ASN A 230 15.29 -1.28 -1.20
N ARG A 231 14.86 -1.70 0.00
CA ARG A 231 14.31 -3.03 0.28
C ARG A 231 13.14 -2.94 1.27
N GLY A 232 11.93 -3.19 0.79
CA GLY A 232 10.73 -3.16 1.61
C GLY A 232 9.46 -2.99 0.78
N HIS A 233 8.32 -2.92 1.46
CA HIS A 233 6.99 -2.79 0.84
C HIS A 233 6.34 -1.43 1.08
N ASN A 234 7.09 -0.49 1.66
CA ASN A 234 6.61 0.79 2.13
C ASN A 234 7.47 1.96 1.60
N LEU A 235 7.95 1.85 0.36
CA LEU A 235 8.80 2.89 -0.22
C LEU A 235 7.96 3.89 -1.02
N PRO A 236 7.90 5.16 -0.61
CA PRO A 236 7.10 6.19 -1.27
C PRO A 236 7.78 6.68 -2.56
N CYS A 237 7.06 6.61 -3.67
CA CYS A 237 7.51 7.11 -4.97
C CYS A 237 6.58 8.23 -5.46
N ILE A 238 7.16 9.40 -5.75
CA ILE A 238 6.43 10.55 -6.31
C ILE A 238 6.46 10.45 -7.83
N HIS A 239 5.28 10.45 -8.45
CA HIS A 239 5.12 10.56 -9.90
C HIS A 239 5.23 12.03 -10.34
N HIS A 240 6.24 12.37 -11.14
CA HIS A 240 6.50 13.76 -11.53
C HIS A 240 5.42 14.39 -12.42
N GLY A 241 4.67 13.57 -13.15
CA GLY A 241 3.61 14.07 -14.02
C GLY A 241 2.35 14.54 -13.28
N THR A 242 2.10 14.04 -12.07
CA THR A 242 0.87 14.33 -11.30
C THR A 242 1.12 14.82 -9.87
N GLY A 243 2.35 14.72 -9.37
CA GLY A 243 2.70 15.03 -7.98
C GLY A 243 2.20 14.01 -6.95
N ARG A 244 1.53 12.93 -7.40
CA ARG A 244 1.01 11.89 -6.50
C ARG A 244 2.13 11.02 -5.96
N CYS A 245 2.01 10.64 -4.70
CA CYS A 245 2.89 9.67 -4.05
C CYS A 245 2.20 8.30 -4.00
N PHE A 246 2.94 7.25 -4.31
CA PHE A 246 2.47 5.86 -4.27
C PHE A 246 3.37 5.04 -3.36
N MET A 247 2.80 4.08 -2.63
CA MET A 247 3.60 3.13 -1.87
C MET A 247 4.05 2.01 -2.80
N THR A 248 5.32 1.62 -2.71
CA THR A 248 5.90 0.66 -3.65
C THR A 248 6.68 -0.45 -2.96
N SER A 249 6.70 -1.63 -3.59
CA SER A 249 7.57 -2.75 -3.24
C SER A 249 8.90 -2.62 -3.98
N GLN A 250 10.02 -2.66 -3.25
CA GLN A 250 11.36 -2.48 -3.81
C GLN A 250 12.32 -3.52 -3.27
N ASN A 251 13.24 -3.98 -4.14
CA ASN A 251 14.35 -4.84 -3.74
C ASN A 251 15.56 -4.66 -4.67
N HIS A 252 16.22 -3.50 -4.58
CA HIS A 252 17.41 -3.21 -5.38
C HIS A 252 18.52 -2.58 -4.55
N GLY A 253 19.77 -2.75 -5.01
CA GLY A 253 20.96 -2.18 -4.38
C GLY A 253 21.75 -1.26 -5.31
N PHE A 254 21.22 -0.98 -6.49
CA PHE A 254 21.79 -0.09 -7.50
C PHE A 254 20.72 0.90 -7.93
N ALA A 255 21.12 2.09 -8.36
CA ALA A 255 20.23 3.13 -8.85
C ALA A 255 20.82 3.80 -10.09
N VAL A 256 19.98 4.53 -10.82
CA VAL A 256 20.34 5.29 -12.03
C VAL A 256 20.69 6.73 -11.66
N GLU A 257 21.75 7.27 -12.26
CA GLU A 257 22.19 8.65 -12.10
C GLU A 257 21.45 9.56 -13.10
N THR A 258 20.52 10.38 -12.59
CA THR A 258 19.59 11.19 -13.42
C THR A 258 20.28 12.31 -14.18
N GLU A 259 21.44 12.77 -13.72
CA GLU A 259 22.27 13.78 -14.35
C GLU A 259 22.82 13.32 -15.70
N THR A 260 22.86 11.99 -15.92
CA THR A 260 23.31 11.37 -17.17
C THR A 260 22.18 11.05 -18.14
N LEU A 261 20.95 11.45 -17.81
CA LEU A 261 19.77 11.17 -18.63
C LEU A 261 19.80 11.98 -19.94
N PRO A 262 19.61 11.35 -21.11
CA PRO A 262 19.53 12.07 -22.38
C PRO A 262 18.34 13.03 -22.47
N LEU A 263 18.46 14.07 -23.31
CA LEU A 263 17.46 15.16 -23.42
C LEU A 263 16.08 14.72 -23.88
N ASP A 264 15.96 13.58 -24.56
CA ASP A 264 14.72 12.97 -25.05
C ASP A 264 13.98 12.14 -23.97
N TRP A 265 14.54 12.05 -22.76
CA TRP A 265 13.98 11.32 -21.62
C TRP A 265 13.68 12.26 -20.45
N ASP A 266 12.77 11.81 -19.59
CA ASP A 266 12.44 12.46 -18.33
C ASP A 266 12.44 11.45 -17.18
N VAL A 267 12.65 11.96 -15.97
CA VAL A 267 12.39 11.21 -14.73
C VAL A 267 10.88 11.00 -14.60
N LEU A 268 10.48 9.75 -14.40
CA LEU A 268 9.07 9.38 -14.23
C LEU A 268 8.67 9.34 -12.75
N PHE A 269 9.47 8.67 -11.92
CA PHE A 269 9.28 8.56 -10.48
C PHE A 269 10.57 8.89 -9.72
N THR A 270 10.41 9.43 -8.51
CA THR A 270 11.51 9.64 -7.55
C THR A 270 11.10 9.15 -6.17
N ASN A 271 12.03 8.53 -5.47
CA ASN A 271 11.84 8.11 -4.09
C ASN A 271 11.71 9.33 -3.17
N ALA A 272 10.64 9.42 -2.38
CA ALA A 272 10.41 10.57 -1.51
C ALA A 272 11.34 10.58 -0.28
N ASN A 273 11.95 9.45 0.10
CA ASN A 273 12.79 9.35 1.28
C ASN A 273 14.24 9.78 1.01
N ASP A 274 14.81 9.38 -0.13
CA ASP A 274 16.24 9.56 -0.43
C ASP A 274 16.52 10.24 -1.78
N GLY A 275 15.49 10.54 -2.57
CA GLY A 275 15.61 11.24 -3.84
C GLY A 275 16.14 10.38 -5.00
N THR A 276 16.33 9.06 -4.83
CA THR A 276 16.83 8.23 -5.93
C THR A 276 15.82 8.12 -7.08
N ASN A 277 16.34 7.85 -8.29
CA ASN A 277 15.49 7.59 -9.44
C ASN A 277 14.69 6.30 -9.25
N GLU A 278 13.39 6.38 -9.51
CA GLU A 278 12.46 5.26 -9.40
C GLU A 278 11.76 4.93 -10.72
N GLY A 279 12.17 5.61 -11.80
CA GLY A 279 11.66 5.37 -13.14
C GLY A 279 12.05 6.46 -14.13
N ILE A 280 12.05 6.09 -15.40
CA ILE A 280 12.30 6.99 -16.53
C ILE A 280 11.29 6.74 -17.64
N ILE A 281 11.05 7.77 -18.44
CA ILE A 281 10.14 7.71 -19.58
C ILE A 281 10.69 8.52 -20.75
N HIS A 282 10.52 8.02 -21.97
CA HIS A 282 10.86 8.77 -23.16
C HIS A 282 9.76 9.80 -23.48
N LYS A 283 10.13 11.01 -23.93
CA LYS A 283 9.20 12.12 -24.20
C LYS A 283 8.12 11.79 -25.24
N GLN A 284 8.51 11.11 -26.32
CA GLN A 284 7.63 10.79 -27.45
C GLN A 284 7.42 9.28 -27.67
N LYS A 285 8.49 8.48 -27.70
CA LYS A 285 8.45 7.03 -27.97
C LYS A 285 7.83 6.24 -26.80
N PRO A 286 7.24 5.07 -27.06
CA PRO A 286 6.54 4.27 -26.04
C PRO A 286 7.50 3.45 -25.16
N TYR A 287 8.46 4.13 -24.53
CA TYR A 287 9.47 3.52 -23.66
C TYR A 287 9.35 4.09 -22.26
N PHE A 288 9.26 3.21 -21.29
CA PHE A 288 9.32 3.59 -19.89
C PHE A 288 9.84 2.44 -19.04
N SER A 289 10.26 2.77 -17.83
CA SER A 289 10.66 1.76 -16.86
C SER A 289 10.52 2.28 -15.45
N VAL A 290 10.40 1.37 -14.50
CA VAL A 290 10.29 1.67 -13.06
C VAL A 290 11.27 0.82 -12.28
N GLN A 291 11.84 1.39 -11.23
CA GLN A 291 12.84 0.72 -10.39
C GLN A 291 12.21 -0.18 -9.31
N PHE A 292 10.97 0.12 -8.92
CA PHE A 292 10.13 -0.68 -8.03
C PHE A 292 9.41 -1.82 -8.76
N HIS A 293 8.69 -2.65 -8.02
CA HIS A 293 7.99 -3.86 -8.47
C HIS A 293 6.47 -3.64 -8.49
N PRO A 294 5.89 -3.14 -9.61
CA PRO A 294 4.43 -2.96 -9.72
C PRO A 294 3.65 -4.28 -9.72
N GLU A 295 4.31 -5.41 -9.96
CA GLU A 295 3.74 -6.75 -9.81
C GLU A 295 3.59 -7.20 -8.34
N HIS A 296 3.96 -6.36 -7.36
CA HIS A 296 3.76 -6.58 -5.93
C HIS A 296 4.28 -7.93 -5.38
N THR A 297 3.43 -8.85 -4.91
CA THR A 297 3.76 -10.21 -4.39
C THR A 297 5.12 -10.34 -3.68
N SER A 298 5.36 -9.65 -2.57
CA SER A 298 4.40 -8.94 -1.72
C SER A 298 4.57 -7.42 -1.78
N GLY A 299 3.59 -6.71 -1.22
CA GLY A 299 3.53 -5.26 -1.15
C GLY A 299 2.23 -4.70 -1.75
N PRO A 300 2.11 -3.37 -1.84
CA PRO A 300 0.92 -2.70 -2.34
C PRO A 300 0.72 -2.92 -3.85
N GLU A 301 -0.54 -3.03 -4.26
CA GLU A 301 -0.96 -3.23 -5.66
C GLU A 301 -1.17 -1.90 -6.42
N ASP A 302 -0.87 -0.76 -5.77
CA ASP A 302 -1.15 0.62 -6.20
C ASP A 302 -0.77 0.94 -7.66
N LEU A 303 0.25 0.28 -8.21
CA LEU A 303 0.83 0.56 -9.53
C LEU A 303 0.80 -0.65 -10.47
N GLU A 304 0.00 -1.68 -10.22
CA GLU A 304 -0.19 -2.79 -11.18
C GLU A 304 -0.72 -2.28 -12.53
N LEU A 305 -1.44 -1.15 -12.54
CA LEU A 305 -1.94 -0.49 -13.75
C LEU A 305 -0.85 -0.15 -14.79
N LEU A 306 0.43 -0.17 -14.42
CA LEU A 306 1.53 0.03 -15.36
C LEU A 306 1.58 -1.07 -16.42
N PHE A 307 1.13 -2.28 -16.10
CA PHE A 307 0.95 -3.37 -17.08
C PHE A 307 -0.15 -3.03 -18.09
N ASP A 308 -1.27 -2.45 -17.65
CA ASP A 308 -2.36 -1.97 -18.53
C ASP A 308 -1.87 -0.89 -19.49
N ILE A 309 -1.11 0.08 -18.97
CA ILE A 309 -0.52 1.16 -19.76
C ILE A 309 0.41 0.60 -20.84
N PHE A 310 1.28 -0.35 -20.50
CA PHE A 310 2.18 -0.96 -21.47
C PHE A 310 1.43 -1.72 -22.55
N LEU A 311 0.48 -2.59 -22.17
CA LEU A 311 -0.32 -3.35 -23.14
C LEU A 311 -1.18 -2.44 -24.03
N GLY A 312 -1.74 -1.37 -23.47
CA GLY A 312 -2.43 -0.33 -24.22
C GLY A 312 -1.52 0.33 -25.25
N ALA A 313 -0.27 0.63 -24.89
CA ALA A 313 0.72 1.17 -25.82
C ALA A 313 1.08 0.19 -26.95
N VAL A 314 1.21 -1.11 -26.63
CA VAL A 314 1.44 -2.18 -27.61
C VAL A 314 0.28 -2.30 -28.59
N ASN A 315 -0.95 -2.40 -28.08
CA ASN A 315 -2.14 -2.51 -28.92
C ASN A 315 -2.33 -1.28 -29.82
N ASN A 316 -2.11 -0.07 -29.29
CA ASN A 316 -2.15 1.16 -30.09
C ASN A 316 -1.10 1.15 -31.21
N GLN A 317 0.12 0.70 -30.91
CA GLN A 317 1.19 0.57 -31.90
C GLN A 317 0.84 -0.43 -33.02
N ILE A 318 0.17 -1.54 -32.69
CA ILE A 318 -0.28 -2.55 -33.66
C ILE A 318 -1.39 -1.98 -34.56
N SER A 319 -2.42 -1.37 -33.96
CA SER A 319 -3.63 -0.97 -34.69
C SER A 319 -3.50 0.34 -35.47
N HIS A 320 -2.77 1.32 -34.92
CA HIS A 320 -2.74 2.69 -35.44
C HIS A 320 -1.33 3.25 -35.68
N GLY A 321 -0.27 2.48 -35.37
CA GLY A 321 1.09 3.00 -35.35
C GLY A 321 1.32 3.94 -34.16
N ALA A 322 2.08 5.02 -34.36
CA ALA A 322 2.35 5.97 -33.27
C ALA A 322 1.06 6.64 -32.79
N SER A 323 0.72 6.47 -31.51
CA SER A 323 -0.46 7.11 -30.90
C SER A 323 -0.37 8.63 -30.99
N THR A 324 -1.51 9.29 -31.20
CA THR A 324 -1.63 10.76 -31.11
C THR A 324 -1.32 11.28 -29.70
N ILE A 325 -1.53 10.46 -28.67
CA ILE A 325 -1.23 10.77 -27.28
C ILE A 325 0.01 9.99 -26.86
N SER A 326 1.06 10.71 -26.44
CA SER A 326 2.29 10.09 -25.95
C SER A 326 2.03 9.18 -24.75
N LEU A 327 2.86 8.15 -24.58
CA LEU A 327 2.79 7.25 -23.42
C LEU A 327 2.85 8.01 -22.09
N ARG A 328 3.67 9.07 -22.04
CA ARG A 328 3.76 9.98 -20.90
C ARG A 328 2.42 10.62 -20.57
N GLN A 329 1.70 11.12 -21.58
CA GLN A 329 0.40 11.72 -21.35
C GLN A 329 -0.66 10.67 -20.97
N GLN A 330 -0.60 9.46 -21.51
CA GLN A 330 -1.47 8.35 -21.10
C GLN A 330 -1.28 8.01 -19.61
N LEU A 331 -0.03 7.93 -19.14
CA LEU A 331 0.30 7.73 -17.72
C LEU A 331 -0.22 8.87 -16.85
N ILE A 332 0.00 10.12 -17.26
CA ILE A 332 -0.51 11.29 -16.55
C ILE A 332 -2.02 11.21 -16.42
N ASN A 333 -2.74 10.99 -17.52
CA ASN A 333 -4.20 10.91 -17.50
C ASN A 333 -4.71 9.78 -16.59
N ARG A 334 -4.04 8.62 -16.60
CA ARG A 334 -4.44 7.47 -15.79
C ARG A 334 -4.17 7.64 -14.29
N LEU A 335 -3.10 8.36 -13.96
CA LEU A 335 -2.68 8.61 -12.58
C LEU A 335 -3.22 9.93 -12.03
N MET A 336 -3.75 10.82 -12.85
CA MET A 336 -4.27 12.11 -12.40
C MET A 336 -5.39 11.92 -11.40
N TYR A 337 -5.38 12.72 -10.34
CA TYR A 337 -6.48 12.81 -9.39
C TYR A 337 -6.88 14.27 -9.30
N THR A 338 -8.14 14.55 -9.63
CA THR A 338 -8.72 15.88 -9.48
C THR A 338 -9.60 15.84 -8.23
N PRO A 339 -9.18 16.47 -7.11
CA PRO A 339 -10.02 16.54 -5.92
C PRO A 339 -11.31 17.30 -6.25
N ALA A 340 -12.41 16.95 -5.59
CA ALA A 340 -13.66 17.68 -5.75
C ALA A 340 -13.47 19.14 -5.30
N PRO A 341 -14.01 20.16 -6.00
CA PRO A 341 -13.76 21.58 -5.71
C PRO A 341 -14.03 21.95 -4.24
N GLU A 342 -15.05 21.36 -3.64
CA GLU A 342 -15.45 21.55 -2.24
C GLU A 342 -14.45 21.04 -1.19
N THR A 343 -13.51 20.17 -1.58
CA THR A 343 -12.47 19.62 -0.69
C THR A 343 -11.22 20.50 -0.62
N LEU A 344 -11.05 21.42 -1.58
CA LEU A 344 -9.92 22.34 -1.60
C LEU A 344 -10.26 23.61 -0.81
N LEU A 345 -9.50 23.87 0.24
CA LEU A 345 -9.57 25.15 0.95
C LEU A 345 -8.89 26.24 0.12
N GLU A 346 -9.68 27.18 -0.40
CA GLU A 346 -9.13 28.34 -1.15
C GLU A 346 -8.14 29.17 -0.31
N LYS A 347 -8.37 29.24 1.01
CA LYS A 347 -7.54 29.95 1.98
C LYS A 347 -7.37 29.14 3.24
N ARG A 348 -6.16 29.15 3.79
CA ARG A 348 -5.88 28.56 5.10
C ARG A 348 -6.73 29.26 6.19
N PRO A 349 -7.32 28.50 7.13
CA PRO A 349 -8.07 29.08 8.22
C PRO A 349 -7.14 29.88 9.14
N ARG A 350 -7.65 30.97 9.71
CA ARG A 350 -6.93 31.79 10.71
C ARG A 350 -7.27 31.39 12.13
N LYS A 351 -8.50 30.90 12.35
CA LYS A 351 -9.02 30.50 13.65
C LYS A 351 -9.87 29.25 13.51
N VAL A 352 -9.51 28.20 14.23
CA VAL A 352 -10.16 26.88 14.20
C VAL A 352 -10.76 26.57 15.56
N LEU A 353 -12.02 26.15 15.54
CA LEU A 353 -12.70 25.56 16.68
C LEU A 353 -12.44 24.05 16.72
N ILE A 354 -12.09 23.53 17.89
CA ILE A 354 -11.90 22.10 18.14
C ILE A 354 -12.93 21.68 19.19
N LEU A 355 -13.73 20.68 18.87
CA LEU A 355 -14.61 20.05 19.84
C LEU A 355 -13.84 18.92 20.52
N GLY A 356 -13.62 19.06 21.83
CA GLY A 356 -12.87 18.10 22.63
C GLY A 356 -13.65 16.83 22.94
N SER A 357 -13.08 16.00 23.80
CA SER A 357 -13.60 14.67 24.13
C SER A 357 -14.86 14.65 24.98
N GLY A 358 -15.25 15.76 25.61
CA GLY A 358 -16.28 15.72 26.65
C GLY A 358 -15.80 15.00 27.92
N GLY A 359 -16.75 14.63 28.78
CA GLY A 359 -16.48 13.79 29.95
C GLY A 359 -16.05 12.38 29.52
N LEU A 360 -15.14 11.76 30.29
CA LEU A 360 -14.72 10.39 30.02
C LEU A 360 -15.87 9.42 30.32
N SER A 361 -16.16 8.54 29.37
CA SER A 361 -17.16 7.47 29.52
C SER A 361 -16.59 6.16 28.98
N ILE A 362 -17.21 5.04 29.37
CA ILE A 362 -16.85 3.73 28.81
C ILE A 362 -17.07 3.79 27.29
N GLY A 363 -16.04 3.46 26.51
CA GLY A 363 -16.06 3.54 25.04
C GLY A 363 -15.62 4.89 24.45
N GLN A 364 -15.37 5.91 25.28
CA GLN A 364 -14.84 7.22 24.88
C GLN A 364 -13.93 7.77 26.00
N ALA A 365 -12.66 7.37 25.96
CA ALA A 365 -11.71 7.63 27.05
C ALA A 365 -10.64 8.67 26.64
N GLY A 366 -9.41 8.50 27.15
CA GLY A 366 -8.31 9.47 27.02
C GLY A 366 -7.69 9.56 25.62
N GLU A 367 -8.06 8.69 24.68
CA GLU A 367 -7.59 8.73 23.30
C GLU A 367 -7.96 10.03 22.59
N PHE A 368 -9.09 10.64 22.94
CA PHE A 368 -9.54 11.91 22.40
C PHE A 368 -8.86 13.12 23.06
N ASP A 369 -8.44 12.98 24.31
CA ASP A 369 -7.56 13.97 24.95
C ASP A 369 -6.21 14.05 24.21
N TYR A 370 -5.62 12.88 23.93
CA TYR A 370 -4.38 12.80 23.16
C TYR A 370 -4.55 13.33 21.74
N SER A 371 -5.56 12.86 20.99
CA SER A 371 -5.73 13.25 19.59
C SER A 371 -6.11 14.72 19.41
N GLY A 372 -6.98 15.27 20.27
CA GLY A 372 -7.29 16.70 20.33
C GLY A 372 -6.06 17.55 20.64
N SER A 373 -5.19 17.10 21.56
CA SER A 373 -3.92 17.77 21.87
C SER A 373 -2.96 17.79 20.67
N GLN A 374 -2.88 16.71 19.89
CA GLN A 374 -2.08 16.68 18.65
C GLN A 374 -2.66 17.62 17.59
N ALA A 375 -3.99 17.70 17.47
CA ALA A 375 -4.64 18.63 16.56
C ALA A 375 -4.31 20.09 16.92
N ILE A 376 -4.36 20.46 18.20
CA ILE A 376 -3.97 21.80 18.67
C ILE A 376 -2.50 22.07 18.33
N LYS A 377 -1.60 21.11 18.56
CA LYS A 377 -0.17 21.24 18.25
C LYS A 377 0.06 21.48 16.75
N ALA A 378 -0.60 20.71 15.88
CA ALA A 378 -0.50 20.87 14.43
C ALA A 378 -1.00 22.24 13.96
N MET A 379 -2.14 22.71 14.49
CA MET A 379 -2.66 24.05 14.18
C MET A 379 -1.67 25.14 14.61
N LYS A 380 -1.03 24.97 15.77
CA LYS A 380 -0.03 25.93 16.30
C LYS A 380 1.24 25.98 15.46
N GLU A 381 1.74 24.85 14.97
CA GLU A 381 2.88 24.77 14.05
C GLU A 381 2.60 25.54 12.74
N GLU A 382 1.35 25.49 12.26
CA GLU A 382 0.87 26.25 11.10
C GLU A 382 0.43 27.69 11.42
N LYS A 383 0.63 28.17 12.65
CA LYS A 383 0.28 29.52 13.14
C LYS A 383 -1.22 29.84 13.03
N ILE A 384 -2.07 28.84 13.23
CA ILE A 384 -3.53 28.95 13.23
C ILE A 384 -4.01 29.08 14.68
N GLN A 385 -4.85 30.07 14.95
CA GLN A 385 -5.41 30.27 16.29
C GLN A 385 -6.40 29.15 16.64
N THR A 386 -6.33 28.63 17.86
CA THR A 386 -7.10 27.48 18.33
C THR A 386 -8.07 27.86 19.44
N ILE A 387 -9.34 27.51 19.26
CA ILE A 387 -10.38 27.58 20.29
C ILE A 387 -10.80 26.15 20.62
N LEU A 388 -10.71 25.75 21.87
CA LEU A 388 -11.15 24.43 22.34
C LEU A 388 -12.43 24.57 23.16
N ILE A 389 -13.43 23.72 22.90
CA ILE A 389 -14.54 23.48 23.83
C ILE A 389 -14.34 22.09 24.41
N ASN A 390 -14.19 22.01 25.73
CA ASN A 390 -14.17 20.73 26.44
C ASN A 390 -14.61 20.93 27.90
N PRO A 391 -15.70 20.30 28.35
CA PRO A 391 -16.15 20.42 29.74
C PRO A 391 -15.23 19.69 30.73
N ASN A 392 -14.39 18.76 30.26
CA ASN A 392 -13.55 17.95 31.14
C ASN A 392 -12.23 18.66 31.51
N ILE A 393 -12.22 19.25 32.71
CA ILE A 393 -11.08 19.98 33.27
C ILE A 393 -9.85 19.11 33.57
N ALA A 394 -10.01 17.80 33.65
CA ALA A 394 -8.95 16.86 34.03
C ALA A 394 -8.15 16.35 32.82
N THR A 395 -8.15 17.08 31.69
CA THR A 395 -7.54 16.64 30.43
C THR A 395 -6.34 17.49 30.04
N VAL A 396 -5.35 16.86 29.40
CA VAL A 396 -4.15 17.53 28.90
C VAL A 396 -4.51 18.60 27.87
N GLN A 397 -5.48 18.33 27.00
CA GLN A 397 -6.01 19.27 26.00
C GLN A 397 -6.47 20.61 26.61
N THR A 398 -6.94 20.62 27.87
CA THR A 398 -7.39 21.83 28.58
C THR A 398 -6.28 22.54 29.38
N SER A 399 -5.04 22.03 29.32
CA SER A 399 -3.90 22.63 30.02
C SER A 399 -3.63 24.05 29.53
N LYS A 400 -3.26 24.92 30.47
CA LYS A 400 -2.97 26.33 30.19
C LYS A 400 -1.87 26.47 29.13
N GLY A 401 -2.17 27.19 28.05
CA GLY A 401 -1.20 27.52 26.99
C GLY A 401 -1.09 26.49 25.87
N LEU A 402 -1.85 25.38 25.92
CA LEU A 402 -1.93 24.43 24.83
C LEU A 402 -2.77 25.00 23.68
N ALA A 403 -4.08 25.17 23.89
CA ALA A 403 -4.93 25.98 23.02
C ALA A 403 -4.85 27.47 23.38
N ASP A 404 -5.10 28.36 22.41
CA ASP A 404 -5.10 29.80 22.65
C ASP A 404 -6.25 30.23 23.58
N LYS A 405 -7.39 29.54 23.48
CA LYS A 405 -8.53 29.74 24.37
C LYS A 405 -9.30 28.45 24.60
N CYS A 406 -9.59 28.15 25.87
CA CYS A 406 -10.39 27.00 26.29
C CYS A 406 -11.74 27.46 26.86
N TYR A 407 -12.80 26.79 26.45
CA TYR A 407 -14.14 26.92 26.99
C TYR A 407 -14.55 25.62 27.70
N PHE A 408 -14.78 25.72 29.01
CA PHE A 408 -15.30 24.62 29.82
C PHE A 408 -16.83 24.59 29.76
N LEU A 409 -17.36 24.26 28.58
CA LEU A 409 -18.80 24.22 28.30
C LEU A 409 -19.22 22.83 27.82
N PRO A 410 -20.48 22.41 28.05
CA PRO A 410 -21.00 21.18 27.47
C PRO A 410 -20.92 21.19 25.94
N LEU A 411 -20.67 20.01 25.35
CA LEU A 411 -20.64 19.81 23.89
C LEU A 411 -22.05 19.58 23.34
N THR A 412 -22.90 20.58 23.49
CA THR A 412 -24.26 20.59 22.91
C THR A 412 -24.35 21.67 21.82
N PRO A 413 -25.25 21.50 20.82
CA PRO A 413 -25.38 22.46 19.72
C PRO A 413 -25.55 23.91 20.19
N ASP A 414 -26.34 24.16 21.24
CA ASP A 414 -26.60 25.51 21.75
C ASP A 414 -25.33 26.22 22.26
N TYR A 415 -24.53 25.54 23.10
CA TYR A 415 -23.30 26.12 23.63
C TYR A 415 -22.24 26.28 22.54
N VAL A 416 -22.14 25.30 21.64
CA VAL A 416 -21.19 25.37 20.52
C VAL A 416 -21.55 26.53 19.58
N GLU A 417 -22.84 26.74 19.25
CA GLU A 417 -23.27 27.89 18.44
C GLU A 417 -22.92 29.22 19.13
N GLN A 418 -23.10 29.33 20.45
CA GLN A 418 -22.74 30.55 21.19
C GLN A 418 -21.25 30.86 21.09
N VAL A 419 -20.38 29.85 21.21
CA VAL A 419 -18.93 30.02 21.03
C VAL A 419 -18.61 30.39 19.59
N ILE A 420 -19.23 29.76 18.59
CA ILE A 420 -19.07 30.14 17.17
C ILE A 420 -19.46 31.60 16.94
N LYS A 421 -20.58 32.05 17.52
CA LYS A 421 -21.07 33.43 17.42
C LYS A 421 -20.09 34.44 18.04
N ALA A 422 -19.48 34.10 19.17
CA ALA A 422 -18.53 34.96 19.89
C ALA A 422 -17.14 34.98 19.24
N GLU A 423 -16.61 33.82 18.88
CA GLU A 423 -15.23 33.66 18.42
C GLU A 423 -15.07 33.81 16.91
N ARG A 424 -16.14 33.62 16.13
CA ARG A 424 -16.15 33.67 14.66
C ARG A 424 -14.99 32.86 14.03
N PRO A 425 -14.85 31.56 14.36
CA PRO A 425 -13.88 30.71 13.70
C PRO A 425 -14.23 30.56 12.22
N ASN A 426 -13.22 30.35 11.37
CA ASN A 426 -13.43 30.05 9.94
C ASN A 426 -13.21 28.56 9.62
N GLY A 427 -12.78 27.77 10.60
CA GLY A 427 -12.70 26.32 10.51
C GLY A 427 -13.20 25.62 11.79
N VAL A 428 -13.67 24.39 11.67
CA VAL A 428 -14.01 23.51 12.79
C VAL A 428 -13.49 22.09 12.56
N LEU A 429 -12.98 21.46 13.62
CA LEU A 429 -12.55 20.07 13.64
C LEU A 429 -13.47 19.26 14.57
N LEU A 430 -14.13 18.25 14.00
CA LEU A 430 -15.13 17.43 14.68
C LEU A 430 -14.62 16.02 15.01
N THR A 431 -13.54 15.57 14.35
CA THR A 431 -13.06 14.17 14.37
C THR A 431 -12.15 13.81 15.55
N PHE A 432 -11.89 14.75 16.46
CA PHE A 432 -10.96 14.55 17.59
C PHE A 432 -11.64 14.47 18.96
N GLY A 433 -12.98 14.55 19.00
CA GLY A 433 -13.75 14.59 20.25
C GLY A 433 -14.68 13.41 20.48
N GLY A 434 -14.48 12.29 19.78
CA GLY A 434 -15.32 11.09 19.88
C GLY A 434 -16.75 11.31 19.38
N GLN A 435 -17.66 10.40 19.78
CA GLN A 435 -19.05 10.41 19.31
C GLN A 435 -19.79 11.68 19.74
N THR A 436 -19.48 12.21 20.93
CA THR A 436 -20.12 13.44 21.43
C THR A 436 -19.88 14.62 20.49
N ALA A 437 -18.63 14.81 20.05
CA ALA A 437 -18.28 15.89 19.12
C ALA A 437 -18.87 15.66 17.73
N LEU A 438 -18.85 14.41 17.23
CA LEU A 438 -19.41 14.05 15.93
C LEU A 438 -20.93 14.30 15.89
N ASN A 439 -21.68 13.78 16.86
CA ASN A 439 -23.13 13.97 16.94
C ASN A 439 -23.49 15.46 17.07
N CYS A 440 -22.76 16.21 17.92
CA CYS A 440 -22.95 17.65 18.03
C CYS A 440 -22.70 18.36 16.69
N GLY A 441 -21.63 17.98 15.96
CA GLY A 441 -21.34 18.50 14.63
C GLY A 441 -22.42 18.20 13.59
N VAL A 442 -22.97 16.98 13.59
CA VAL A 442 -24.06 16.58 12.69
C VAL A 442 -25.32 17.42 12.95
N GLU A 443 -25.68 17.65 14.21
CA GLU A 443 -26.85 18.48 14.56
C GLU A 443 -26.64 19.97 14.22
N LEU A 444 -25.42 20.49 14.38
CA LEU A 444 -25.06 21.85 13.95
C LEU A 444 -25.13 22.03 12.43
N GLU A 445 -24.77 21.00 11.67
CA GLU A 445 -24.93 21.01 10.21
C GLU A 445 -26.40 20.94 9.79
N LYS A 446 -27.20 20.05 10.40
CA LYS A 446 -28.66 19.94 10.13
C LYS A 446 -29.39 21.26 10.39
N SER A 447 -29.02 21.95 11.46
CA SER A 447 -29.54 23.29 11.81
C SER A 447 -28.90 24.44 11.02
N LYS A 448 -28.02 24.13 10.06
CA LYS A 448 -27.32 25.06 9.16
C LYS A 448 -26.47 26.12 9.88
N VAL A 449 -26.01 25.83 11.11
CA VAL A 449 -25.20 26.75 11.91
C VAL A 449 -23.87 27.04 11.21
N PHE A 450 -23.18 26.02 10.68
CA PHE A 450 -21.89 26.22 9.99
C PHE A 450 -22.03 27.13 8.78
N SER A 451 -23.08 26.96 7.97
CA SER A 451 -23.38 27.85 6.84
C SER A 451 -23.74 29.26 7.30
N LYS A 452 -24.58 29.41 8.34
CA LYS A 452 -25.01 30.69 8.91
C LYS A 452 -23.84 31.56 9.38
N TYR A 453 -22.79 30.95 9.94
CA TYR A 453 -21.61 31.65 10.45
C TYR A 453 -20.38 31.54 9.55
N ASN A 454 -20.51 30.94 8.35
CA ASN A 454 -19.43 30.69 7.40
C ASN A 454 -18.22 29.95 8.02
N VAL A 455 -18.51 28.90 8.79
CA VAL A 455 -17.51 28.01 9.38
C VAL A 455 -17.33 26.81 8.46
N LYS A 456 -16.10 26.50 8.05
CA LYS A 456 -15.81 25.32 7.23
C LYS A 456 -15.44 24.13 8.11
N ILE A 457 -16.02 22.98 7.83
CA ILE A 457 -15.62 21.72 8.46
C ILE A 457 -14.30 21.29 7.79
N LEU A 458 -13.27 21.07 8.61
CA LEU A 458 -11.94 20.71 8.15
C LEU A 458 -11.73 19.19 8.27
N GLY A 459 -11.05 18.59 7.29
CA GLY A 459 -10.82 17.14 7.24
C GLY A 459 -11.96 16.41 6.53
N THR A 460 -12.38 15.27 7.08
CA THR A 460 -13.46 14.44 6.50
C THR A 460 -14.75 15.27 6.38
N PRO A 461 -15.36 15.36 5.19
CA PRO A 461 -16.63 16.05 5.02
C PRO A 461 -17.72 15.46 5.92
N ILE A 462 -18.60 16.32 6.46
CA ILE A 462 -19.70 15.88 7.33
C ILE A 462 -20.64 14.88 6.64
N ARG A 463 -20.80 15.01 5.33
CA ARG A 463 -21.53 14.03 4.51
C ARG A 463 -20.90 12.65 4.64
N SER A 464 -19.59 12.52 4.45
CA SER A 464 -18.89 11.24 4.60
C SER A 464 -19.02 10.68 6.02
N ILE A 465 -18.98 11.53 7.05
CA ILE A 465 -19.24 11.11 8.44
C ILE A 465 -20.65 10.49 8.55
N ILE A 466 -21.69 11.17 8.06
CA ILE A 466 -23.07 10.68 8.09
C ILE A 466 -23.19 9.36 7.31
N GLU A 467 -22.60 9.29 6.11
CA GLU A 467 -22.64 8.11 5.25
C GLU A 467 -21.90 6.90 5.87
N THR A 468 -20.93 7.12 6.76
CA THR A 468 -20.23 6.04 7.48
C THR A 468 -20.89 5.62 8.79
N GLU A 469 -21.62 6.53 9.45
CA GLU A 469 -22.32 6.28 10.71
C GLU A 469 -23.65 5.55 10.49
N ASP A 470 -24.38 5.90 9.41
CA ASP A 470 -25.58 5.17 9.01
C ASP A 470 -25.20 3.87 8.29
N ARG A 471 -25.50 2.72 8.90
CA ARG A 471 -25.12 1.41 8.36
C ARG A 471 -25.77 1.07 7.03
N LYS A 472 -26.98 1.56 6.76
CA LYS A 472 -27.66 1.32 5.49
C LYS A 472 -26.95 2.09 4.39
N ILE A 473 -26.68 3.37 4.61
CA ILE A 473 -25.96 4.20 3.64
C ILE A 473 -24.53 3.67 3.45
N PHE A 474 -23.88 3.23 4.53
CA PHE A 474 -22.56 2.60 4.45
C PHE A 474 -22.58 1.34 3.57
N ALA A 475 -23.56 0.44 3.77
CA ALA A 475 -23.72 -0.76 2.95
C ALA A 475 -23.97 -0.42 1.47
N GLU A 476 -24.78 0.60 1.19
CA GLU A 476 -25.01 1.11 -0.17
C GLU A 476 -23.69 1.63 -0.79
N ARG A 477 -22.90 2.41 -0.05
CA ARG A 477 -21.58 2.93 -0.49
C ARG A 477 -20.54 1.83 -0.74
N VAL A 478 -20.53 0.79 0.09
CA VAL A 478 -19.64 -0.37 -0.10
C VAL A 478 -20.06 -1.17 -1.34
N ASN A 479 -21.37 -1.37 -1.55
CA ASN A 479 -21.88 -2.03 -2.76
C ASN A 479 -21.62 -1.22 -4.05
N GLU A 480 -21.59 0.11 -4.01
CA GLU A 480 -21.27 0.96 -5.17
C GLU A 480 -19.90 0.63 -5.79
N ILE A 481 -18.96 0.11 -5.00
CA ILE A 481 -17.63 -0.32 -5.48
C ILE A 481 -17.50 -1.84 -5.66
N GLY A 482 -18.61 -2.59 -5.55
CA GLY A 482 -18.63 -4.05 -5.70
C GLY A 482 -18.12 -4.83 -4.48
N GLU A 483 -17.87 -4.16 -3.36
CA GLU A 483 -17.48 -4.78 -2.09
C GLU A 483 -18.71 -5.25 -1.31
N GLN A 484 -18.50 -6.13 -0.33
CA GLN A 484 -19.59 -6.81 0.39
C GLN A 484 -19.62 -6.47 1.87
N VAL A 485 -20.83 -6.34 2.41
CA VAL A 485 -21.09 -6.31 3.86
C VAL A 485 -21.83 -7.59 4.27
N ALA A 486 -21.70 -7.97 5.54
CA ALA A 486 -22.53 -9.05 6.08
C ALA A 486 -24.02 -8.70 5.89
N PRO A 487 -24.90 -9.70 5.62
CA PRO A 487 -26.33 -9.46 5.56
C PRO A 487 -26.80 -8.78 6.86
N SER A 488 -27.44 -7.63 6.73
CA SER A 488 -27.82 -6.80 7.86
C SER A 488 -29.12 -6.05 7.59
N GLU A 489 -29.90 -5.78 8.63
CA GLU A 489 -31.11 -4.97 8.54
C GLU A 489 -31.17 -3.92 9.66
N ALA A 490 -31.52 -2.68 9.29
CA ALA A 490 -31.76 -1.61 10.25
C ALA A 490 -33.22 -1.65 10.71
N VAL A 491 -33.43 -1.71 12.01
CA VAL A 491 -34.74 -1.88 12.66
C VAL A 491 -34.96 -0.81 13.72
N TYR A 492 -36.22 -0.46 13.95
CA TYR A 492 -36.64 0.63 14.85
C TYR A 492 -37.54 0.15 15.98
N SER A 493 -37.85 -1.14 16.02
CA SER A 493 -38.65 -1.77 17.07
C SER A 493 -38.17 -3.19 17.36
N VAL A 494 -38.52 -3.70 18.54
CA VAL A 494 -38.23 -5.08 18.94
C VAL A 494 -38.86 -6.07 17.95
N GLY A 495 -40.11 -5.84 17.54
CA GLY A 495 -40.79 -6.71 16.57
C GLY A 495 -40.10 -6.72 15.20
N GLU A 496 -39.61 -5.58 14.73
CA GLU A 496 -38.78 -5.53 13.52
C GLU A 496 -37.47 -6.30 13.70
N ALA A 497 -36.81 -6.20 14.85
CA ALA A 497 -35.59 -6.93 15.15
C ALA A 497 -35.77 -8.45 15.06
N LEU A 498 -36.83 -8.98 15.67
CA LEU A 498 -37.14 -10.42 15.62
C LEU A 498 -37.45 -10.88 14.20
N ASN A 499 -38.23 -10.09 13.45
CA ASN A 499 -38.55 -10.38 12.05
C ASN A 499 -37.30 -10.36 11.16
N ALA A 500 -36.40 -9.41 11.37
CA ALA A 500 -35.12 -9.33 10.66
C ALA A 500 -34.25 -10.56 10.97
N ALA A 501 -34.13 -10.94 12.24
CA ALA A 501 -33.36 -12.11 12.63
C ALA A 501 -33.94 -13.43 12.10
N ASN A 502 -35.26 -13.55 11.97
CA ASN A 502 -35.91 -14.70 11.33
C ASN A 502 -35.60 -14.78 9.82
N ARG A 503 -35.41 -13.64 9.14
CA ARG A 503 -34.98 -13.59 7.73
C ARG A 503 -33.49 -13.89 7.56
N ILE A 504 -32.65 -13.32 8.43
CA ILE A 504 -31.17 -13.43 8.37
C ILE A 504 -30.69 -14.81 8.88
N GLY A 505 -31.41 -15.36 9.87
CA GLY A 505 -31.11 -16.59 10.57
C GLY A 505 -30.10 -16.40 11.71
N TYR A 506 -30.39 -16.99 12.86
CA TYR A 506 -29.50 -17.00 14.02
C TYR A 506 -28.20 -17.80 13.77
N PRO A 507 -27.12 -17.54 14.53
CA PRO A 507 -26.96 -16.42 15.46
C PRO A 507 -26.87 -15.07 14.73
N VAL A 508 -27.31 -14.01 15.41
CA VAL A 508 -27.24 -12.63 14.92
C VAL A 508 -26.51 -11.74 15.92
N MET A 509 -25.96 -10.64 15.43
CA MET A 509 -25.36 -9.59 16.24
C MET A 509 -26.30 -8.37 16.21
N ALA A 510 -26.76 -7.92 17.38
CA ALA A 510 -27.51 -6.68 17.53
C ALA A 510 -26.56 -5.54 17.88
N ARG A 511 -26.64 -4.40 17.17
CA ARG A 511 -25.78 -3.21 17.42
C ARG A 511 -26.56 -1.91 17.38
N ALA A 512 -26.46 -1.11 18.43
CA ALA A 512 -27.06 0.23 18.45
C ALA A 512 -26.35 1.16 17.45
N ALA A 513 -27.11 2.02 16.76
CA ALA A 513 -26.56 3.05 15.88
C ALA A 513 -26.04 4.27 16.66
N PHE A 514 -25.12 5.04 16.06
CA PHE A 514 -24.51 6.26 16.62
C PHE A 514 -23.89 6.08 18.02
N SER A 515 -23.38 4.89 18.30
CA SER A 515 -22.70 4.55 19.56
C SER A 515 -21.29 4.01 19.32
N LEU A 516 -20.40 4.19 20.31
CA LEU A 516 -19.04 3.64 20.32
C LEU A 516 -18.90 2.61 21.44
N GLY A 517 -17.89 1.75 21.31
CA GLY A 517 -17.54 0.77 22.36
C GLY A 517 -18.54 -0.38 22.56
N GLY A 518 -19.49 -0.56 21.64
CA GLY A 518 -20.47 -1.65 21.73
C GLY A 518 -21.59 -1.42 22.75
N LEU A 519 -21.84 -0.17 23.13
CA LEU A 519 -22.95 0.16 24.04
C LEU A 519 -24.28 -0.29 23.44
N GLY A 520 -24.97 -1.21 24.13
CA GLY A 520 -26.22 -1.80 23.66
C GLY A 520 -26.06 -2.84 22.55
N SER A 521 -24.86 -3.36 22.33
CA SER A 521 -24.57 -4.39 21.34
C SER A 521 -24.38 -5.77 21.96
N GLY A 522 -24.74 -6.84 21.26
CA GLY A 522 -24.58 -8.21 21.75
C GLY A 522 -24.92 -9.27 20.71
N PHE A 523 -24.40 -10.49 20.92
CA PHE A 523 -24.80 -11.67 20.14
C PHE A 523 -26.09 -12.26 20.70
N ALA A 524 -26.99 -12.64 19.81
CA ALA A 524 -28.19 -13.41 20.11
C ALA A 524 -28.15 -14.71 19.31
N HIS A 525 -28.22 -15.85 20.01
CA HIS A 525 -28.30 -17.17 19.40
C HIS A 525 -29.75 -17.62 19.15
N ASN A 526 -30.72 -16.93 19.72
CA ASN A 526 -32.14 -17.22 19.64
C ASN A 526 -32.99 -15.95 19.84
N GLU A 527 -34.31 -16.11 19.67
CA GLU A 527 -35.30 -15.03 19.74
C GLU A 527 -35.38 -14.35 21.12
N GLU A 528 -35.32 -15.13 22.20
CA GLU A 528 -35.40 -14.61 23.57
C GLU A 528 -34.18 -13.73 23.91
N GLU A 529 -32.98 -14.16 23.52
CA GLU A 529 -31.77 -13.36 23.68
C GLU A 529 -31.86 -12.04 22.89
N LEU A 530 -32.39 -12.10 21.66
CA LEU A 530 -32.51 -10.91 20.82
C LEU A 530 -33.54 -9.93 21.36
N GLU A 531 -34.69 -10.40 21.83
CA GLU A 531 -35.72 -9.54 22.42
C GLU A 531 -35.18 -8.74 23.60
N ASN A 532 -34.47 -9.40 24.52
CA ASN A 532 -33.84 -8.77 25.68
C ASN A 532 -32.81 -7.71 25.26
N LEU A 533 -31.96 -8.04 24.29
CA LEU A 533 -30.96 -7.09 23.76
C LEU A 533 -31.61 -5.90 23.06
N ALA A 534 -32.63 -6.14 22.23
CA ALA A 534 -33.29 -5.09 21.47
C ALA A 534 -34.02 -4.09 22.37
N GLN A 535 -34.68 -4.58 23.44
CA GLN A 535 -35.33 -3.71 24.42
C GLN A 535 -34.33 -2.77 25.11
N GLN A 536 -33.16 -3.29 25.50
CA GLN A 536 -32.12 -2.48 26.13
C GLN A 536 -31.49 -1.49 25.16
N ALA A 537 -31.20 -1.91 23.94
CA ALA A 537 -30.53 -1.08 22.95
C ALA A 537 -31.43 0.08 22.48
N LEU A 538 -32.71 -0.19 22.21
CA LEU A 538 -33.67 0.82 21.74
C LEU A 538 -34.06 1.84 22.81
N ALA A 539 -33.76 1.58 24.09
CA ALA A 539 -33.90 2.58 25.15
C ALA A 539 -32.84 3.71 25.06
N HIS A 540 -31.72 3.44 24.38
CA HIS A 540 -30.58 4.36 24.28
C HIS A 540 -30.30 4.86 22.86
N SER A 541 -30.78 4.14 21.84
CA SER A 541 -30.65 4.53 20.43
C SER A 541 -31.98 4.36 19.71
N SER A 542 -32.30 5.27 18.79
CA SER A 542 -33.52 5.19 17.99
C SER A 542 -33.46 4.12 16.88
N GLN A 543 -32.29 3.51 16.66
CA GLN A 543 -32.07 2.54 15.60
C GLN A 543 -31.15 1.41 16.10
N LEU A 544 -31.55 0.17 15.80
CA LEU A 544 -30.80 -1.05 16.08
C LEU A 544 -30.47 -1.75 14.75
N ILE A 545 -29.31 -2.38 14.66
CA ILE A 545 -28.87 -3.12 13.48
C ILE A 545 -28.76 -4.59 13.82
N ILE A 546 -29.36 -5.46 13.01
CA ILE A 546 -29.27 -6.92 13.14
C ILE A 546 -28.38 -7.44 12.02
N ASP A 547 -27.21 -7.98 12.34
CA ASP A 547 -26.25 -8.54 11.40
C ASP A 547 -26.16 -10.06 11.50
N LYS A 548 -25.83 -10.73 10.40
CA LYS A 548 -25.40 -12.12 10.45
C LYS A 548 -24.09 -12.26 11.24
N SER A 549 -24.11 -13.11 12.25
CA SER A 549 -22.91 -13.45 13.06
C SER A 549 -22.09 -14.57 12.45
#